data_AF-A0AAU9Y5B7-F1
#
_entry.id   AF-A0AAU9Y5B7-F1
#
_cell.length_a   1.000
_cell.length_b   1.000
_cell.length_c   1.000
_cell.angle_alpha   90.00
_cell.angle_beta   90.00
_cell.angle_gamma   90.00
#
_symmetry.space_group_name_H-M   'P 1'
#
loop_
_entity.id
_entity.type
_entity.pdbx_description
1 polymer ?
#
loop_
_entity_poly.entity_id
_entity_poly.type
_entity_poly.pdbx_seq_one_letter_code
_entity_poly.pdbx_strand_id
1 'polypeptide(L)'
;MGQDENLREIAANPLNTALLCLLCEEFEGTLPESRAQLYLDMVECVLRRYRKRKGLLEKIEDLTNHYKPQLNHLGKVALNGLLDDKLDFNESELRNHAKDLTEFGFLSVQPGGSKLRQTLHYAFLHKSFQEFFAAFFISSQIQSKEMKPEELVSDPRYFVELKQILLFSCGILTMKCDEQVVALVKSLTNEVNKYEGRGAKIVLEAINECKREKSDFHSHLSKSFGTGLNLTNLNLQNNSVSDVGAKCIAEAIKAIKVNKTLTNLDLSGNDVSAAGATCIAEAIKVNKTLTNLDLSRNRISDAGATCIAEAIKVNKTLTNLDLSGNRISDAGATCIAEAIKVNKTLTNLDLRYNGISAAGATCIAEAIKVNKTLTNLDL
;
A
#
# COMPACT_ATOMS: atom_id res chain seq x y z
N MET A 1 -10.64 -8.06 -15.39
CA MET A 1 -9.46 -8.59 -14.64
C MET A 1 -8.13 -7.98 -15.11
N GLY A 2 -8.08 -6.72 -15.59
CA GLY A 2 -6.90 -6.15 -16.25
C GLY A 2 -6.11 -5.09 -15.47
N GLN A 3 -6.51 -4.71 -14.26
CA GLN A 3 -5.99 -3.51 -13.56
C GLN A 3 -5.26 -3.76 -12.24
N ASP A 4 -5.23 -5.00 -11.72
CA ASP A 4 -4.53 -5.27 -10.47
C ASP A 4 -3.09 -5.69 -10.76
N GLU A 5 -2.18 -4.72 -10.65
CA GLU A 5 -0.73 -4.88 -10.82
C GLU A 5 -0.17 -5.93 -9.84
N ASN A 6 -0.78 -6.08 -8.66
CA ASN A 6 -0.37 -7.06 -7.65
C ASN A 6 -0.74 -8.49 -8.06
N LEU A 7 -1.93 -8.71 -8.63
CA LEU A 7 -2.30 -10.04 -9.15
C LEU A 7 -1.42 -10.45 -10.32
N ARG A 8 -0.95 -9.50 -11.14
CA ARG A 8 0.02 -9.78 -12.21
C ARG A 8 1.39 -10.21 -11.65
N GLU A 9 1.90 -9.54 -10.62
CA GLU A 9 3.14 -9.94 -9.95
C GLU A 9 3.02 -11.33 -9.31
N ILE A 10 1.91 -11.60 -8.61
CA ILE A 10 1.68 -12.91 -7.97
C ILE A 10 1.54 -13.99 -9.04
N ALA A 11 0.77 -13.74 -10.10
CA ALA A 11 0.54 -14.67 -11.19
C ALA A 11 1.71 -14.80 -12.18
N ALA A 12 2.78 -14.01 -12.04
CA ALA A 12 3.99 -14.14 -12.87
C ALA A 12 4.76 -15.44 -12.56
N ASN A 13 4.58 -16.00 -11.36
CA ASN A 13 5.14 -17.29 -11.00
C ASN A 13 4.15 -18.42 -11.38
N PRO A 14 4.54 -19.40 -12.23
CA PRO A 14 3.65 -20.46 -12.69
C PRO A 14 2.98 -21.29 -11.59
N LEU A 15 3.66 -21.48 -10.45
CA LEU A 15 3.09 -22.16 -9.30
C LEU A 15 2.05 -21.31 -8.59
N ASN A 16 2.33 -20.01 -8.41
CA ASN A 16 1.34 -19.08 -7.88
C ASN A 16 0.15 -18.96 -8.84
N THR A 17 0.37 -18.98 -10.16
CA THR A 17 -0.71 -19.05 -11.15
C THR A 17 -1.55 -20.30 -10.95
N ALA A 18 -0.93 -21.48 -10.76
CA ALA A 18 -1.65 -22.72 -10.53
C ALA A 18 -2.45 -22.68 -9.22
N LEU A 19 -1.87 -22.15 -8.15
CA LEU A 19 -2.57 -21.96 -6.87
C LEU A 19 -3.71 -20.94 -6.98
N LEU A 20 -3.50 -19.85 -7.73
CA LEU A 20 -4.54 -18.87 -8.03
C LEU A 20 -5.68 -19.48 -8.86
N CYS A 21 -5.38 -20.33 -9.84
CA CYS A 21 -6.40 -21.05 -10.61
C CYS A 21 -7.24 -21.95 -9.70
N LEU A 22 -6.60 -22.70 -8.79
CA LEU A 22 -7.30 -23.55 -7.83
C LEU A 22 -8.17 -22.73 -6.86
N LEU A 23 -7.68 -21.59 -6.38
CA LEU A 23 -8.48 -20.70 -5.54
C LEU A 23 -9.62 -20.07 -6.32
N CYS A 24 -9.42 -19.66 -7.58
CA CYS A 24 -10.49 -19.16 -8.43
C CYS A 24 -11.60 -20.21 -8.63
N GLU A 25 -11.25 -21.49 -8.75
CA GLU A 25 -12.25 -22.57 -8.81
C GLU A 25 -13.01 -22.72 -7.47
N GLU A 26 -12.31 -22.61 -6.34
CA GLU A 26 -12.89 -22.74 -4.99
C GLU A 26 -13.77 -21.54 -4.59
N PHE A 27 -13.44 -20.34 -5.06
CA PHE A 27 -14.12 -19.08 -4.74
C PHE A 27 -14.97 -18.50 -5.90
N GLU A 28 -15.38 -19.35 -6.84
CA GLU A 28 -16.25 -18.97 -7.99
C GLU A 28 -15.73 -17.75 -8.79
N GLY A 29 -14.39 -17.60 -8.87
CA GLY A 29 -13.71 -16.51 -9.57
C GLY A 29 -13.57 -15.21 -8.79
N THR A 30 -14.02 -15.15 -7.53
CA THR A 30 -13.80 -13.99 -6.64
C THR A 30 -12.53 -14.16 -5.82
N LEU A 31 -11.63 -13.18 -5.90
CA LEU A 31 -10.38 -13.16 -5.13
C LEU A 31 -10.46 -12.17 -3.96
N PRO A 32 -9.74 -12.41 -2.86
CA PRO A 32 -9.71 -11.50 -1.71
C PRO A 32 -9.20 -10.09 -2.05
N GLU A 33 -9.63 -9.10 -1.26
CA GLU A 33 -9.25 -7.69 -1.43
C GLU A 33 -7.81 -7.35 -0.98
N SER A 34 -7.18 -8.22 -0.18
CA SER A 34 -5.80 -8.03 0.29
C SER A 34 -4.92 -9.23 -0.04
N ARG A 35 -3.62 -8.96 -0.20
CA ARG A 35 -2.65 -9.98 -0.56
C ARG A 35 -2.40 -10.93 0.60
N ALA A 36 -2.41 -10.43 1.83
CA ALA A 36 -2.29 -11.25 3.03
C ALA A 36 -3.41 -12.30 3.13
N GLN A 37 -4.67 -11.93 2.83
CA GLN A 37 -5.78 -12.88 2.85
C GLN A 37 -5.61 -13.94 1.75
N LEU A 38 -5.24 -13.51 0.54
CA LEU A 38 -4.96 -14.44 -0.56
C LEU A 38 -3.90 -15.49 -0.16
N TYR A 39 -2.81 -15.09 0.49
CA TYR A 39 -1.79 -16.04 0.93
C TYR A 39 -2.27 -16.95 2.06
N LEU A 40 -3.10 -16.45 3.00
CA LEU A 40 -3.74 -17.32 3.99
C LEU A 40 -4.61 -18.39 3.31
N ASP A 41 -5.39 -18.01 2.30
CA ASP A 41 -6.24 -18.94 1.55
C ASP A 41 -5.42 -19.96 0.76
N MET A 42 -4.29 -19.54 0.16
CA MET A 42 -3.33 -20.45 -0.46
C MET A 42 -2.78 -21.46 0.56
N VAL A 43 -2.40 -21.00 1.76
CA VAL A 43 -1.87 -21.85 2.83
C VAL A 43 -2.93 -22.84 3.33
N GLU A 44 -4.15 -22.37 3.58
CA GLU A 44 -5.32 -23.19 3.92
C GLU A 44 -5.54 -24.29 2.87
N CYS A 45 -5.53 -23.94 1.58
CA CYS A 45 -5.71 -24.87 0.48
C CYS A 45 -4.62 -25.96 0.44
N VAL A 46 -3.34 -25.55 0.60
CA VAL A 46 -2.21 -26.48 0.65
C VAL A 46 -2.31 -27.43 1.85
N LEU A 47 -2.71 -26.93 3.03
CA LEU A 47 -2.91 -27.75 4.23
C LEU A 47 -4.11 -28.71 4.08
N ARG A 48 -5.21 -28.29 3.45
CA ARG A 48 -6.34 -29.17 3.10
C ARG A 48 -5.88 -30.33 2.22
N ARG A 49 -5.07 -30.04 1.20
CA ARG A 49 -4.51 -31.05 0.28
C ARG A 49 -3.56 -32.01 1.00
N TYR A 50 -2.70 -31.50 1.87
CA TYR A 50 -1.83 -32.30 2.73
C TYR A 50 -2.65 -33.30 3.56
N ARG A 51 -3.69 -32.84 4.25
CA ARG A 51 -4.57 -33.67 5.09
C ARG A 51 -5.28 -34.75 4.27
N LYS A 52 -5.85 -34.38 3.11
CA LYS A 52 -6.48 -35.33 2.20
C LYS A 52 -5.52 -36.44 1.75
N ARG A 53 -4.26 -36.08 1.41
CA ARG A 53 -3.21 -37.03 1.03
C ARG A 53 -2.81 -37.97 2.19
N LYS A 54 -2.86 -37.49 3.43
CA LYS A 54 -2.57 -38.27 4.64
C LYS A 54 -3.76 -39.05 5.19
N GLY A 55 -4.95 -38.95 4.57
CA GLY A 55 -6.16 -39.59 5.07
C GLY A 55 -6.70 -38.99 6.36
N LEU A 56 -6.34 -37.73 6.67
CA LEU A 56 -6.82 -37.01 7.85
C LEU A 56 -8.18 -36.37 7.53
N LEU A 57 -9.26 -37.09 7.85
CA LEU A 57 -10.63 -36.75 7.44
C LEU A 57 -11.37 -35.79 8.38
N GLU A 58 -10.81 -35.46 9.54
CA GLU A 58 -11.44 -34.51 10.47
C GLU A 58 -11.55 -33.14 9.81
N LYS A 59 -12.78 -32.61 9.81
CA LYS A 59 -13.08 -31.25 9.33
C LYS A 59 -12.58 -30.26 10.38
N ILE A 60 -11.51 -29.55 10.03
CA ILE A 60 -10.94 -28.46 10.82
C ILE A 60 -11.27 -27.17 10.09
N GLU A 61 -11.88 -26.22 10.79
CA GLU A 61 -12.33 -24.95 10.21
C GLU A 61 -11.18 -23.97 9.93
N ASP A 62 -10.20 -23.87 10.83
CA ASP A 62 -9.00 -23.02 10.67
C ASP A 62 -7.74 -23.88 10.79
N LEU A 63 -7.22 -24.30 9.63
CA LEU A 63 -6.01 -25.10 9.54
C LEU A 63 -4.75 -24.28 9.86
N THR A 64 -4.76 -22.98 9.54
CA THR A 64 -3.64 -22.09 9.89
C THR A 64 -3.46 -22.00 11.40
N ASN A 65 -4.56 -21.98 12.15
CA ASN A 65 -4.52 -22.01 13.61
C ASN A 65 -4.20 -23.42 14.16
N HIS A 66 -4.74 -24.48 13.56
CA HIS A 66 -4.45 -25.86 13.98
C HIS A 66 -2.97 -26.21 13.85
N TYR A 67 -2.32 -25.82 12.75
CA TYR A 67 -0.88 -26.03 12.52
C TYR A 67 -0.02 -24.83 12.93
N LYS A 68 -0.55 -23.91 13.74
CA LYS A 68 0.16 -22.68 14.15
C LYS A 68 1.56 -22.93 14.71
N PRO A 69 1.83 -23.96 15.56
CA PRO A 69 3.18 -24.24 16.03
C PRO A 69 4.16 -24.55 14.89
N GLN A 70 3.77 -25.41 13.95
CA GLN A 70 4.56 -25.75 12.77
C GLN A 70 4.80 -24.52 11.89
N LEU A 71 3.72 -23.79 11.57
CA LEU A 71 3.80 -22.61 10.70
C LEU A 71 4.63 -21.48 11.32
N ASN A 72 4.57 -21.28 12.64
CA ASN A 72 5.42 -20.32 13.34
C ASN A 72 6.89 -20.75 13.33
N HIS A 73 7.19 -22.04 13.49
CA HIS A 73 8.56 -22.52 13.37
C HIS A 73 9.09 -22.32 11.95
N LEU A 74 8.28 -22.64 10.93
CA LEU A 74 8.62 -22.39 9.53
C LEU A 74 8.85 -20.88 9.26
N GLY A 75 7.98 -20.03 9.80
CA GLY A 75 8.11 -18.58 9.70
C GLY A 75 9.34 -18.00 10.38
N LYS A 76 9.75 -18.57 11.51
CA LYS A 76 11.02 -18.21 12.16
C LYS A 76 12.23 -18.56 11.29
N VAL A 77 12.24 -19.75 10.68
CA VAL A 77 13.29 -20.15 9.73
C VAL A 77 13.28 -19.21 8.52
N ALA A 78 12.10 -18.89 7.99
CA ALA A 78 11.92 -17.97 6.88
C ALA A 78 12.51 -16.58 7.18
N LEU A 79 12.18 -16.03 8.36
CA LEU A 79 12.65 -14.72 8.81
C LEU A 79 14.18 -14.72 8.97
N ASN A 80 14.75 -15.71 9.63
CA ASN A 80 16.20 -15.82 9.79
C ASN A 80 16.91 -15.89 8.43
N GLY A 81 16.37 -16.68 7.50
CA GLY A 81 16.89 -16.75 6.13
C GLY A 81 16.88 -15.39 5.44
N LEU A 82 15.76 -14.65 5.50
CA LEU A 82 15.67 -13.31 4.89
C LEU A 82 16.60 -12.29 5.55
N LEU A 83 16.80 -12.36 6.86
CA LEU A 83 17.74 -11.49 7.59
C LEU A 83 19.21 -11.77 7.22
N ASP A 84 19.52 -13.01 6.83
CA ASP A 84 20.84 -13.48 6.40
C ASP A 84 21.03 -13.43 4.87
N ASP A 85 20.06 -12.92 4.12
CA ASP A 85 20.00 -12.95 2.64
C ASP A 85 20.14 -14.37 2.04
N LYS A 86 19.49 -15.35 2.68
CA LYS A 86 19.44 -16.76 2.27
C LYS A 86 18.04 -17.17 1.80
N LEU A 87 18.02 -17.90 0.68
CA LEU A 87 16.80 -18.45 0.08
C LEU A 87 16.64 -19.96 0.34
N ASP A 88 17.68 -20.63 0.81
CA ASP A 88 17.65 -22.02 1.23
C ASP A 88 18.18 -22.19 2.66
N PHE A 89 17.80 -23.31 3.29
CA PHE A 89 18.18 -23.64 4.65
C PHE A 89 18.34 -25.16 4.81
N ASN A 90 19.06 -25.56 5.85
CA ASN A 90 19.32 -26.97 6.13
C ASN A 90 18.12 -27.63 6.83
N GLU A 91 17.85 -28.90 6.54
CA GLU A 91 16.78 -29.66 7.21
C GLU A 91 16.85 -29.60 8.75
N SER A 92 18.07 -29.58 9.31
CA SER A 92 18.28 -29.49 10.76
C SER A 92 17.67 -28.23 11.40
N GLU A 93 17.44 -27.18 10.63
CA GLU A 93 16.78 -25.95 11.09
C GLU A 93 15.28 -26.15 11.34
N LEU A 94 14.66 -27.18 10.73
CA LEU A 94 13.24 -27.53 10.95
C LEU A 94 12.98 -28.29 12.26
N ARG A 95 14.04 -28.81 12.91
CA ARG A 95 14.00 -29.46 14.22
C ARG A 95 12.88 -30.50 14.33
N ASN A 96 12.10 -30.47 15.42
CA ASN A 96 11.04 -31.43 15.73
C ASN A 96 9.87 -31.40 14.73
N HIS A 97 9.79 -30.38 13.87
CA HIS A 97 8.72 -30.23 12.90
C HIS A 97 9.14 -30.65 11.47
N ALA A 98 10.37 -31.14 11.28
CA ALA A 98 10.89 -31.50 9.96
C ALA A 98 9.97 -32.44 9.18
N LYS A 99 9.43 -33.48 9.84
CA LYS A 99 8.54 -34.46 9.20
C LYS A 99 7.26 -33.82 8.64
N ASP A 100 6.62 -32.92 9.40
CA ASP A 100 5.39 -32.27 8.97
C ASP A 100 5.68 -31.19 7.91
N LEU A 101 6.66 -30.32 8.16
CA LEU A 101 6.94 -29.14 7.36
C LEU A 101 7.44 -29.46 5.95
N THR A 102 8.24 -30.51 5.81
CA THR A 102 8.73 -30.97 4.51
C THR A 102 7.62 -31.58 3.65
N GLU A 103 6.57 -32.09 4.29
CA GLU A 103 5.44 -32.70 3.60
C GLU A 103 4.29 -31.74 3.32
N PHE A 104 4.16 -30.62 4.05
CA PHE A 104 3.09 -29.64 3.84
C PHE A 104 3.03 -29.15 2.38
N GLY A 105 4.17 -29.07 1.71
CA GLY A 105 4.23 -28.65 0.30
C GLY A 105 4.43 -27.15 0.13
N PHE A 106 5.09 -26.48 1.07
CA PHE A 106 5.59 -25.10 0.93
C PHE A 106 7.06 -25.03 0.57
N LEU A 107 7.76 -26.17 0.61
CA LEU A 107 9.21 -26.29 0.44
C LEU A 107 9.54 -27.18 -0.75
N SER A 108 10.66 -26.87 -1.40
CA SER A 108 11.27 -27.67 -2.46
C SER A 108 12.67 -28.10 -2.04
N VAL A 109 13.02 -29.34 -2.34
CA VAL A 109 14.37 -29.87 -2.09
C VAL A 109 15.34 -29.21 -3.08
N GLN A 110 16.43 -28.67 -2.57
CA GLN A 110 17.47 -28.05 -3.38
C GLN A 110 18.57 -29.06 -3.72
N PRO A 111 19.08 -29.07 -4.97
CA PRO A 111 20.22 -29.90 -5.34
C PRO A 111 21.50 -29.30 -4.75
N GLY A 112 21.84 -29.67 -3.53
CA GLY A 112 23.02 -29.13 -2.85
C GLY A 112 23.45 -29.97 -1.65
N GLY A 113 24.42 -30.86 -1.87
CA GLY A 113 25.05 -31.63 -0.80
C GLY A 113 26.22 -32.45 -1.33
N SER A 114 27.33 -32.48 -0.59
CA SER A 114 28.44 -33.39 -0.88
C SER A 114 27.95 -34.84 -0.84
N LYS A 115 28.38 -35.68 -1.80
CA LYS A 115 28.07 -37.13 -1.82
C LYS A 115 28.52 -37.86 -0.54
N LEU A 116 29.38 -37.24 0.27
CA LEU A 116 29.95 -37.78 1.51
C LEU A 116 29.16 -37.40 2.79
N ARG A 117 28.32 -36.35 2.75
CA ARG A 117 27.39 -35.97 3.83
C ARG A 117 26.11 -35.45 3.18
N GLN A 118 25.12 -36.33 3.04
CA GLN A 118 23.79 -35.98 2.53
C GLN A 118 23.03 -35.16 3.59
N THR A 119 23.25 -33.85 3.63
CA THR A 119 22.33 -32.93 4.28
C THR A 119 21.31 -32.47 3.25
N LEU A 120 20.02 -32.62 3.54
CA LEU A 120 18.96 -32.10 2.69
C LEU A 120 18.85 -30.58 2.90
N HIS A 121 18.79 -29.86 1.77
CA HIS A 121 18.55 -28.42 1.73
C HIS A 121 17.14 -28.17 1.19
N TYR A 122 16.46 -27.20 1.77
CA TYR A 122 15.12 -26.80 1.38
C TYR A 122 15.08 -25.30 1.07
N ALA A 123 14.30 -24.94 0.06
CA ALA A 123 13.94 -23.56 -0.22
C ALA A 123 12.42 -23.44 -0.28
N PHE A 124 11.88 -22.26 0.06
CA PHE A 124 10.48 -21.97 -0.20
C PHE A 124 10.18 -22.05 -1.70
N LEU A 125 8.96 -22.48 -2.04
CA LEU A 125 8.55 -22.57 -3.44
C LEU A 125 8.62 -21.22 -4.18
N HIS A 126 8.52 -20.12 -3.44
CA HIS A 126 8.79 -18.78 -3.92
C HIS A 126 9.22 -17.86 -2.77
N LYS A 127 10.02 -16.83 -3.05
CA LYS A 127 10.44 -15.82 -2.06
C LYS A 127 9.26 -15.19 -1.33
N SER A 128 8.14 -14.95 -2.02
CA SER A 128 6.95 -14.36 -1.40
C SER A 128 6.31 -15.27 -0.34
N PHE A 129 6.42 -16.61 -0.45
CA PHE A 129 6.01 -17.51 0.62
C PHE A 129 6.97 -17.42 1.82
N GLN A 130 8.27 -17.27 1.57
CA GLN A 130 9.25 -17.01 2.63
C GLN A 130 8.90 -15.71 3.38
N GLU A 131 8.64 -14.62 2.65
CA GLU A 131 8.24 -13.32 3.23
C GLU A 131 6.91 -13.42 3.98
N PHE A 132 5.92 -14.13 3.43
CA PHE A 132 4.63 -14.36 4.08
C PHE A 132 4.76 -15.16 5.38
N PHE A 133 5.51 -16.26 5.39
CA PHE A 133 5.70 -17.06 6.61
C PHE A 133 6.51 -16.28 7.67
N ALA A 134 7.50 -15.50 7.25
CA ALA A 134 8.20 -14.58 8.14
C ALA A 134 7.22 -13.58 8.78
N ALA A 135 6.32 -13.00 7.98
CA ALA A 135 5.28 -12.10 8.47
C ALA A 135 4.28 -12.80 9.40
N PHE A 136 3.88 -14.04 9.10
CA PHE A 136 3.01 -14.85 9.97
C PHE A 136 3.63 -15.10 11.35
N PHE A 137 4.93 -15.39 11.39
CA PHE A 137 5.67 -15.51 12.64
C PHE A 137 5.70 -14.18 13.40
N ILE A 138 6.07 -13.07 12.76
CA ILE A 138 6.10 -11.74 13.39
C ILE A 138 4.72 -11.34 13.92
N SER A 139 3.67 -11.52 13.13
CA SER A 139 2.30 -11.24 13.56
C SER A 139 1.90 -12.11 14.76
N SER A 140 2.34 -13.36 14.83
CA SER A 140 2.13 -14.21 16.00
C SER A 140 2.89 -13.72 17.24
N GLN A 141 4.12 -13.21 17.09
CA GLN A 141 4.90 -12.62 18.19
C GLN A 141 4.26 -11.32 18.72
N ILE A 142 3.71 -10.50 17.82
CA ILE A 142 2.96 -9.29 18.20
C ILE A 142 1.67 -9.69 18.93
N GLN A 143 0.94 -10.69 18.43
CA GLN A 143 -0.26 -11.23 19.08
C GLN A 143 -0.01 -11.77 20.49
N SER A 144 1.06 -12.54 20.67
CA SER A 144 1.46 -13.07 21.98
C SER A 144 2.06 -12.01 22.90
N LYS A 145 2.25 -10.77 22.41
CA LYS A 145 2.93 -9.66 23.11
C LYS A 145 4.39 -9.98 23.46
N GLU A 146 5.00 -10.94 22.77
CA GLU A 146 6.42 -11.27 22.87
C GLU A 146 7.29 -10.24 22.12
N MET A 147 6.70 -9.57 21.13
CA MET A 147 7.31 -8.47 20.37
C MET A 147 6.35 -7.28 20.35
N LYS A 148 6.88 -6.07 20.60
CA LYS A 148 6.09 -4.84 20.40
C LYS A 148 6.16 -4.37 18.95
N PRO A 149 5.12 -3.71 18.42
CA PRO A 149 5.16 -3.14 17.07
C PRO A 149 6.33 -2.18 16.84
N GLU A 150 6.75 -1.44 17.87
CA GLU A 150 7.90 -0.52 17.80
C GLU A 150 9.22 -1.25 17.52
N GLU A 151 9.39 -2.47 18.05
CA GLU A 151 10.60 -3.27 17.84
C GLU A 151 10.75 -3.67 16.37
N LEU A 152 9.64 -4.04 15.71
CA LEU A 152 9.61 -4.35 14.29
C LEU A 152 10.02 -3.16 13.43
N VAL A 153 9.39 -2.02 13.64
CA VAL A 153 9.58 -0.83 12.78
C VAL A 153 10.88 -0.08 13.07
N SER A 154 11.56 -0.39 14.17
CA SER A 154 12.87 0.21 14.48
C SER A 154 13.98 -0.24 13.54
N ASP A 155 13.81 -1.38 12.86
CA ASP A 155 14.77 -1.89 11.88
C ASP A 155 14.46 -1.31 10.47
N PRO A 156 15.35 -0.46 9.92
CA PRO A 156 15.10 0.23 8.66
C PRO A 156 14.98 -0.73 7.47
N ARG A 157 15.46 -1.97 7.58
CA ARG A 157 15.33 -2.97 6.51
C ARG A 157 13.87 -3.23 6.14
N TYR A 158 12.93 -3.12 7.09
CA TYR A 158 11.48 -3.27 6.83
C TYR A 158 10.86 -2.14 6.00
N PHE A 159 11.59 -1.06 5.72
CA PHE A 159 11.15 -0.01 4.81
C PHE A 159 11.77 -0.14 3.41
N VAL A 160 12.72 -1.07 3.22
CA VAL A 160 13.45 -1.27 1.95
C VAL A 160 13.43 -2.74 1.51
N GLU A 161 14.32 -3.57 2.06
CA GLU A 161 14.58 -4.95 1.64
C GLU A 161 13.49 -5.92 2.13
N LEU A 162 13.01 -5.70 3.36
CA LEU A 162 12.05 -6.55 4.06
C LEU A 162 10.64 -5.97 4.08
N LYS A 163 10.35 -4.98 3.21
CA LYS A 163 9.04 -4.31 3.17
C LYS A 163 7.87 -5.27 3.01
N GLN A 164 8.04 -6.36 2.26
CA GLN A 164 6.97 -7.34 2.06
C GLN A 164 6.54 -8.02 3.36
N ILE A 165 7.50 -8.24 4.27
CA ILE A 165 7.20 -8.79 5.61
C ILE A 165 6.29 -7.82 6.37
N LEU A 166 6.64 -6.53 6.37
CA LEU A 166 5.83 -5.49 7.03
C LEU A 166 4.42 -5.39 6.45
N LEU A 167 4.31 -5.39 5.11
CA LEU A 167 3.03 -5.35 4.39
C LEU A 167 2.14 -6.55 4.76
N PHE A 168 2.69 -7.77 4.68
CA PHE A 168 1.97 -8.97 5.09
C PHE A 168 1.61 -8.96 6.58
N SER A 169 2.49 -8.47 7.46
CA SER A 169 2.21 -8.40 8.89
C SER A 169 1.02 -7.48 9.19
N CYS A 170 0.90 -6.33 8.53
CA CYS A 170 -0.26 -5.44 8.64
C CYS A 170 -1.55 -6.12 8.18
N GLY A 171 -1.52 -6.82 7.04
CA GLY A 171 -2.67 -7.58 6.55
C GLY A 171 -3.05 -8.72 7.51
N ILE A 172 -2.08 -9.51 7.97
CA ILE A 172 -2.32 -10.63 8.92
C ILE A 172 -2.88 -10.12 10.25
N LEU A 173 -2.31 -9.06 10.81
CA LEU A 173 -2.82 -8.45 12.05
C LEU A 173 -4.23 -7.88 11.86
N THR A 174 -4.53 -7.31 10.69
CA THR A 174 -5.89 -6.85 10.37
C THR A 174 -6.92 -7.97 10.46
N MET A 175 -6.57 -9.20 10.13
CA MET A 175 -7.53 -10.31 10.18
C MET A 175 -7.70 -10.92 11.58
N LYS A 176 -6.84 -10.53 12.54
CA LYS A 176 -6.73 -11.21 13.84
C LYS A 176 -6.86 -10.27 15.04
N CYS A 177 -6.40 -9.02 14.96
CA CYS A 177 -6.44 -8.06 16.06
C CYS A 177 -6.36 -6.58 15.59
N ASP A 178 -7.50 -5.90 15.59
CA ASP A 178 -7.63 -4.48 15.21
C ASP A 178 -6.75 -3.56 16.08
N GLU A 179 -6.68 -3.82 17.38
CA GLU A 179 -5.86 -3.03 18.32
C GLU A 179 -4.38 -3.03 17.94
N GLN A 180 -3.86 -4.20 17.56
CA GLN A 180 -2.44 -4.37 17.25
C GLN A 180 -2.06 -3.78 15.89
N VAL A 181 -2.92 -3.89 14.88
CA VAL A 181 -2.64 -3.21 13.60
C VAL A 181 -2.75 -1.69 13.74
N VAL A 182 -3.68 -1.18 14.55
CA VAL A 182 -3.73 0.26 14.87
C VAL A 182 -2.46 0.69 15.61
N ALA A 183 -1.98 -0.10 16.58
CA ALA A 183 -0.72 0.17 17.26
C ALA A 183 0.46 0.18 16.28
N LEU A 184 0.57 -0.82 15.40
CA LEU A 184 1.62 -0.89 14.38
C LEU A 184 1.60 0.29 13.42
N VAL A 185 0.42 0.72 12.93
CA VAL A 185 0.30 1.92 12.09
C VAL A 185 0.75 3.18 12.85
N LYS A 186 0.48 3.29 14.15
CA LYS A 186 1.01 4.40 14.97
C LYS A 186 2.53 4.35 15.09
N SER A 187 3.11 3.19 15.34
CA SER A 187 4.58 3.03 15.41
C SER A 187 5.24 3.36 14.06
N LEU A 188 4.63 2.93 12.95
CA LEU A 188 5.05 3.31 11.59
C LEU A 188 4.96 4.82 11.37
N THR A 189 3.88 5.46 11.83
CA THR A 189 3.71 6.92 11.73
C THR A 189 4.83 7.65 12.49
N ASN A 190 5.24 7.15 13.65
CA ASN A 190 6.35 7.73 14.42
C ASN A 190 7.68 7.65 13.66
N GLU A 191 7.98 6.53 12.99
CA GLU A 191 9.18 6.42 12.16
C GLU A 191 9.12 7.33 10.93
N VAL A 192 7.95 7.47 10.29
CA VAL A 192 7.75 8.44 9.20
C VAL A 192 8.02 9.87 9.68
N ASN A 193 7.53 10.24 10.87
CA ASN A 193 7.81 11.54 11.47
C ASN A 193 9.30 11.75 11.75
N LYS A 194 9.95 10.75 12.36
CA LYS A 194 11.37 10.76 12.72
C LYS A 194 12.29 10.90 11.50
N TYR A 195 11.88 10.35 10.36
CA TYR A 195 12.62 10.41 9.10
C TYR A 195 12.00 11.34 8.06
N GLU A 196 11.31 12.41 8.50
CA GLU A 196 10.86 13.52 7.66
C GLU A 196 10.03 13.08 6.44
N GLY A 197 9.14 12.11 6.64
CA GLY A 197 8.25 11.60 5.59
C GLY A 197 8.78 10.35 4.88
N ARG A 198 10.05 9.96 5.07
CA ARG A 198 10.58 8.72 4.49
C ARG A 198 9.79 7.52 5.02
N GLY A 199 9.44 6.60 4.11
CA GLY A 199 8.63 5.43 4.44
C GLY A 199 7.12 5.66 4.38
N ALA A 200 6.63 6.89 4.19
CA ALA A 200 5.19 7.17 4.09
C ALA A 200 4.50 6.36 2.98
N LYS A 201 5.16 6.17 1.83
CA LYS A 201 4.69 5.24 0.78
C LYS A 201 4.41 3.84 1.32
N ILE A 202 5.36 3.27 2.06
CA ILE A 202 5.25 1.93 2.63
C ILE A 202 4.11 1.85 3.64
N VAL A 203 3.89 2.90 4.43
CA VAL A 203 2.75 2.94 5.36
C VAL A 203 1.42 2.95 4.61
N LEU A 204 1.32 3.69 3.51
CA LEU A 204 0.12 3.71 2.66
C LEU A 204 -0.14 2.35 2.00
N GLU A 205 0.91 1.68 1.51
CA GLU A 205 0.84 0.31 1.01
C GLU A 205 0.39 -0.67 2.12
N ALA A 206 0.93 -0.52 3.34
CA ALA A 206 0.59 -1.36 4.47
C ALA A 206 -0.87 -1.18 4.89
N ILE A 207 -1.38 0.05 4.89
CA ILE A 207 -2.80 0.35 5.13
C ILE A 207 -3.68 -0.24 4.04
N ASN A 208 -3.21 -0.25 2.79
CA ASN A 208 -3.94 -0.89 1.69
C ASN A 208 -4.05 -2.41 1.87
N GLU A 209 -3.03 -3.08 2.42
CA GLU A 209 -3.11 -4.50 2.80
C GLU A 209 -4.12 -4.79 3.92
N CYS A 210 -4.59 -3.76 4.63
CA CYS A 210 -5.60 -3.87 5.67
C CYS A 210 -7.05 -3.75 5.16
N LYS A 211 -7.27 -3.83 3.84
CA LYS A 211 -8.62 -3.86 3.27
C LYS A 211 -9.39 -5.10 3.68
N ARG A 212 -10.68 -4.91 3.92
CA ARG A 212 -11.65 -5.93 4.31
C ARG A 212 -12.89 -5.72 3.46
N GLU A 213 -13.48 -6.83 3.01
CA GLU A 213 -14.72 -6.77 2.23
C GLU A 213 -15.80 -6.01 3.02
N LYS A 214 -16.45 -5.04 2.36
CA LYS A 214 -17.55 -4.23 2.93
C LYS A 214 -17.20 -3.48 4.21
N SER A 215 -15.93 -3.10 4.41
CA SER A 215 -15.48 -2.35 5.58
C SER A 215 -14.59 -1.15 5.21
N ASP A 216 -14.75 -0.06 5.95
CA ASP A 216 -13.94 1.16 5.84
C ASP A 216 -12.74 1.16 6.79
N PHE A 217 -12.34 -0.01 7.32
CA PHE A 217 -11.26 -0.11 8.30
C PHE A 217 -9.92 0.49 7.82
N HIS A 218 -9.55 0.25 6.56
CA HIS A 218 -8.38 0.88 5.94
C HIS A 218 -8.47 2.42 5.90
N SER A 219 -9.68 2.98 5.78
CA SER A 219 -9.92 4.42 5.92
C SER A 219 -9.70 4.88 7.36
N HIS A 220 -10.10 4.10 8.36
CA HIS A 220 -9.79 4.40 9.77
C HIS A 220 -8.28 4.43 10.03
N LEU A 221 -7.52 3.46 9.49
CA LEU A 221 -6.06 3.44 9.58
C LEU A 221 -5.42 4.63 8.84
N SER A 222 -5.93 4.98 7.65
CA SER A 222 -5.49 6.16 6.89
C SER A 222 -5.68 7.45 7.69
N LYS A 223 -6.83 7.58 8.38
CA LYS A 223 -7.11 8.69 9.28
C LYS A 223 -6.16 8.71 10.47
N SER A 224 -5.91 7.55 11.10
CA SER A 224 -4.95 7.43 12.21
C SER A 224 -3.55 7.89 11.78
N PHE A 225 -3.07 7.42 10.63
CA PHE A 225 -1.81 7.87 10.02
C PHE A 225 -1.80 9.39 9.82
N GLY A 226 -2.82 9.94 9.15
CA GLY A 226 -2.93 11.38 8.90
C GLY A 226 -2.95 12.24 10.18
N THR A 227 -3.67 11.81 11.22
CA THR A 227 -3.69 12.52 12.51
C THR A 227 -2.39 12.43 13.28
N GLY A 228 -1.62 11.35 13.10
CA GLY A 228 -0.37 11.11 13.81
C GLY A 228 0.85 11.77 13.15
N LEU A 229 0.75 12.21 11.89
CA LEU A 229 1.83 12.94 11.23
C LEU A 229 2.14 14.24 11.99
N ASN A 230 3.38 14.66 12.08
CA ASN A 230 3.76 15.97 12.64
C ASN A 230 4.67 16.77 11.69
N LEU A 231 4.55 16.47 10.40
CA LEU A 231 5.36 17.02 9.32
C LEU A 231 4.71 18.26 8.72
N THR A 232 5.54 19.24 8.35
CA THR A 232 5.12 20.39 7.54
C THR A 232 5.17 20.11 6.04
N ASN A 233 6.02 19.17 5.65
CA ASN A 233 6.23 18.76 4.27
C ASN A 233 6.19 17.23 4.18
N LEU A 234 5.34 16.72 3.29
CA LEU A 234 5.30 15.32 2.92
C LEU A 234 5.63 15.19 1.44
N ASN A 235 6.82 14.68 1.15
CA ASN A 235 7.27 14.43 -0.21
C ASN A 235 7.06 12.95 -0.59
N LEU A 236 6.18 12.71 -1.56
CA LEU A 236 5.89 11.43 -2.18
C LEU A 236 6.15 11.47 -3.70
N GLN A 237 7.04 12.35 -4.16
CA GLN A 237 7.43 12.45 -5.56
C GLN A 237 8.01 11.13 -6.09
N ASN A 238 7.66 10.73 -7.31
CA ASN A 238 8.21 9.54 -7.99
C ASN A 238 8.12 8.26 -7.15
N ASN A 239 7.02 8.08 -6.44
CA ASN A 239 6.81 6.94 -5.54
C ASN A 239 5.82 5.90 -6.11
N SER A 240 5.43 5.98 -7.38
CA SER A 240 4.43 5.08 -7.98
C SER A 240 3.12 5.03 -7.17
N VAL A 241 2.71 6.16 -6.61
CA VAL A 241 1.44 6.27 -5.89
C VAL A 241 0.29 6.11 -6.90
N SER A 242 -0.43 5.00 -6.79
CA SER A 242 -1.63 4.72 -7.59
C SER A 242 -2.86 5.46 -7.05
N ASP A 243 -4.01 5.36 -7.75
CA ASP A 243 -5.29 5.90 -7.27
C ASP A 243 -5.69 5.39 -5.88
N VAL A 244 -5.29 4.15 -5.55
CA VAL A 244 -5.52 3.57 -4.23
C VAL A 244 -4.68 4.29 -3.16
N GLY A 245 -3.40 4.53 -3.44
CA GLY A 245 -2.54 5.33 -2.57
C GLY A 245 -3.05 6.77 -2.43
N ALA A 246 -3.47 7.39 -3.53
CA ALA A 246 -4.08 8.72 -3.54
C ALA A 246 -5.34 8.79 -2.69
N LYS A 247 -6.18 7.75 -2.71
CA LYS A 247 -7.36 7.63 -1.82
C LYS A 247 -6.95 7.55 -0.34
N CYS A 248 -5.96 6.74 0.00
CA CYS A 248 -5.44 6.65 1.37
C CYS A 248 -4.88 8.00 1.84
N ILE A 249 -4.13 8.69 1.00
CA ILE A 249 -3.60 10.03 1.26
C ILE A 249 -4.74 11.04 1.43
N ALA A 250 -5.77 10.98 0.59
CA ALA A 250 -6.94 11.83 0.71
C ALA A 250 -7.68 11.61 2.03
N GLU A 251 -7.87 10.35 2.47
CA GLU A 251 -8.47 10.04 3.77
C GLU A 251 -7.60 10.52 4.94
N ALA A 252 -6.28 10.37 4.83
CA ALA A 252 -5.33 10.93 5.78
C ALA A 252 -5.50 12.46 5.87
N ILE A 253 -5.52 13.17 4.74
CA ILE A 253 -5.65 14.64 4.66
C ILE A 253 -7.04 15.13 5.10
N LYS A 254 -8.11 14.36 4.85
CA LYS A 254 -9.45 14.66 5.39
C LYS A 254 -9.44 14.63 6.92
N ALA A 255 -8.70 13.70 7.53
CA ALA A 255 -8.54 13.60 8.98
C ALA A 255 -7.58 14.66 9.57
N ILE A 256 -6.74 15.30 8.74
CA ILE A 256 -5.85 16.41 9.13
C ILE A 256 -6.64 17.65 9.63
N LYS A 257 -7.99 17.64 9.67
CA LYS A 257 -8.77 18.63 10.46
C LYS A 257 -8.25 18.85 11.90
N VAL A 258 -7.60 17.85 12.49
CA VAL A 258 -7.00 17.92 13.83
C VAL A 258 -5.50 18.26 13.79
N ASN A 259 -4.81 17.87 12.71
CA ASN A 259 -3.36 18.02 12.56
C ASN A 259 -3.02 19.33 11.84
N LYS A 260 -2.47 20.30 12.57
CA LYS A 260 -2.25 21.67 12.05
C LYS A 260 -0.94 21.86 11.29
N THR A 261 -0.14 20.79 11.10
CA THR A 261 1.25 20.95 10.70
C THR A 261 1.48 20.83 9.19
N LEU A 262 0.81 19.90 8.49
CA LEU A 262 1.08 19.64 7.08
C LEU A 262 0.54 20.76 6.18
N THR A 263 1.48 21.50 5.59
CA THR A 263 1.23 22.64 4.69
C THR A 263 1.70 22.37 3.26
N ASN A 264 2.60 21.41 3.06
CA ASN A 264 3.14 21.03 1.75
C ASN A 264 2.95 19.54 1.49
N LEU A 265 2.39 19.21 0.33
CA LEU A 265 2.25 17.85 -0.15
C LEU A 265 2.73 17.77 -1.60
N ASP A 266 3.74 16.96 -1.83
CA ASP A 266 4.26 16.68 -3.17
C ASP A 266 3.87 15.25 -3.57
N LEU A 267 3.02 15.15 -4.60
CA LEU A 267 2.60 13.91 -5.25
C LEU A 267 3.04 13.88 -6.72
N SER A 268 4.05 14.65 -7.09
CA SER A 268 4.52 14.73 -8.47
C SER A 268 5.10 13.40 -8.98
N GLY A 269 4.96 13.13 -10.27
CA GLY A 269 5.59 11.96 -10.90
C GLY A 269 5.04 10.61 -10.42
N ASN A 270 3.75 10.54 -10.11
CA ASN A 270 3.07 9.33 -9.68
C ASN A 270 2.05 8.85 -10.73
N ASP A 271 1.25 7.84 -10.38
CA ASP A 271 0.25 7.23 -11.25
C ASP A 271 -1.18 7.67 -10.88
N VAL A 272 -1.34 8.89 -10.35
CA VAL A 272 -2.64 9.45 -9.98
C VAL A 272 -3.43 9.76 -11.25
N SER A 273 -4.54 9.06 -11.43
CA SER A 273 -5.48 9.28 -12.53
C SER A 273 -6.59 10.25 -12.12
N ALA A 274 -7.63 10.37 -12.96
CA ALA A 274 -8.84 11.11 -12.59
C ALA A 274 -9.46 10.60 -11.28
N ALA A 275 -9.43 9.29 -11.00
CA ALA A 275 -10.03 8.73 -9.80
C ALA A 275 -9.29 9.17 -8.52
N GLY A 276 -7.95 9.07 -8.50
CA GLY A 276 -7.15 9.57 -7.39
C GLY A 276 -7.26 11.08 -7.22
N ALA A 277 -7.29 11.83 -8.32
CA ALA A 277 -7.51 13.29 -8.31
C ALA A 277 -8.88 13.67 -7.70
N THR A 278 -9.94 12.91 -7.97
CA THR A 278 -11.25 13.10 -7.33
C THR A 278 -11.15 12.93 -5.81
N CYS A 279 -10.49 11.89 -5.31
CA CYS A 279 -10.31 11.69 -3.87
C CYS A 279 -9.52 12.86 -3.24
N ILE A 280 -8.43 13.29 -3.88
CA ILE A 280 -7.62 14.42 -3.43
C ILE A 280 -8.45 15.71 -3.42
N ALA A 281 -9.25 15.96 -4.45
CA ALA A 281 -10.14 17.11 -4.52
C ALA A 281 -11.16 17.14 -3.36
N GLU A 282 -11.77 16.02 -3.01
CA GLU A 282 -12.65 15.92 -1.85
C GLU A 282 -11.93 16.25 -0.54
N ALA A 283 -10.67 15.85 -0.40
CA ALA A 283 -9.85 16.20 0.76
C ALA A 283 -9.56 17.70 0.81
N ILE A 284 -9.18 18.31 -0.31
CA ILE A 284 -8.91 19.75 -0.42
C ILE A 284 -10.16 20.58 -0.08
N LYS A 285 -11.37 20.14 -0.47
CA LYS A 285 -12.63 20.86 -0.15
C LYS A 285 -12.78 21.14 1.35
N VAL A 286 -12.28 20.24 2.21
CA VAL A 286 -12.44 20.32 3.67
C VAL A 286 -11.15 20.61 4.43
N ASN A 287 -9.99 20.47 3.78
CA ASN A 287 -8.69 20.73 4.39
C ASN A 287 -8.47 22.24 4.62
N LYS A 288 -7.85 22.58 5.75
CA LYS A 288 -7.63 23.96 6.20
C LYS A 288 -6.16 24.28 6.52
N THR A 289 -5.23 23.43 6.11
CA THR A 289 -3.81 23.54 6.48
C THR A 289 -2.92 23.55 5.25
N LEU A 290 -3.27 22.80 4.21
CA LEU A 290 -2.48 22.68 3.01
C LEU A 290 -2.48 24.00 2.22
N THR A 291 -1.28 24.52 2.00
CA THR A 291 -1.00 25.74 1.23
C THR A 291 -0.33 25.41 -0.10
N ASN A 292 0.39 24.28 -0.17
CA ASN A 292 1.12 23.83 -1.35
C ASN A 292 0.73 22.40 -1.71
N LEU A 293 0.29 22.20 -2.96
CA LEU A 293 -0.01 20.89 -3.51
C LEU A 293 0.63 20.76 -4.88
N ASP A 294 1.53 19.79 -5.02
CA ASP A 294 2.11 19.40 -6.31
C ASP A 294 1.49 18.08 -6.78
N LEU A 295 0.78 18.13 -7.92
CA LEU A 295 0.20 16.99 -8.62
C LEU A 295 0.77 16.85 -10.03
N SER A 296 1.93 17.46 -10.29
CA SER A 296 2.55 17.47 -11.60
C SER A 296 2.97 16.07 -12.06
N ARG A 297 3.14 15.87 -13.37
CA ARG A 297 3.63 14.61 -13.96
C ARG A 297 2.83 13.37 -13.53
N ASN A 298 1.51 13.51 -13.45
CA ASN A 298 0.57 12.43 -13.17
C ASN A 298 -0.27 12.10 -14.42
N ARG A 299 -1.36 11.35 -14.26
CA ARG A 299 -2.27 10.95 -15.35
C ARG A 299 -3.64 11.62 -15.22
N ILE A 300 -3.69 12.83 -14.64
CA ILE A 300 -4.93 13.57 -14.40
C ILE A 300 -5.50 14.03 -15.73
N SER A 301 -6.70 13.54 -16.08
CA SER A 301 -7.45 13.98 -17.25
C SER A 301 -8.40 15.13 -16.91
N ASP A 302 -9.14 15.63 -17.91
CA ASP A 302 -10.18 16.66 -17.72
C ASP A 302 -11.17 16.34 -16.61
N ALA A 303 -11.56 15.07 -16.43
CA ALA A 303 -12.45 14.67 -15.35
C ALA A 303 -11.84 14.94 -13.96
N GLY A 304 -10.56 14.62 -13.78
CA GLY A 304 -9.85 14.92 -12.54
C GLY A 304 -9.63 16.42 -12.34
N ALA A 305 -9.31 17.15 -13.42
CA ALA A 305 -9.18 18.60 -13.40
C ALA A 305 -10.48 19.30 -12.99
N THR A 306 -11.64 18.82 -13.46
CA THR A 306 -12.95 19.32 -13.05
C THR A 306 -13.18 19.15 -11.55
N CYS A 307 -12.88 17.98 -10.99
CA CYS A 307 -13.00 17.76 -9.54
C CYS A 307 -12.09 18.70 -8.74
N ILE A 308 -10.84 18.87 -9.19
CA ILE A 308 -9.88 19.79 -8.57
C ILE A 308 -10.39 21.25 -8.66
N ALA A 309 -10.92 21.66 -9.80
CA ALA A 309 -11.52 22.98 -9.99
C ALA A 309 -12.67 23.24 -9.01
N GLU A 310 -13.57 22.28 -8.81
CA GLU A 310 -14.62 22.37 -7.79
C GLU A 310 -14.07 22.50 -6.37
N ALA A 311 -12.97 21.83 -6.07
CA ALA A 311 -12.33 21.93 -4.76
C ALA A 311 -11.73 23.31 -4.54
N ILE A 312 -11.05 23.86 -5.53
CA ILE A 312 -10.46 25.20 -5.48
C ILE A 312 -11.55 26.28 -5.38
N LYS A 313 -12.73 26.11 -6.00
CA LYS A 313 -13.85 27.07 -5.87
C LYS A 313 -14.21 27.37 -4.40
N VAL A 314 -14.10 26.37 -3.51
CA VAL A 314 -14.51 26.48 -2.11
C VAL A 314 -13.33 26.51 -1.12
N ASN A 315 -12.16 26.01 -1.50
CA ASN A 315 -10.99 25.99 -0.64
C ASN A 315 -10.44 27.42 -0.42
N LYS A 316 -10.08 27.72 0.83
CA LYS A 316 -9.63 29.05 1.27
C LYS A 316 -8.22 29.04 1.86
N THR A 317 -7.43 27.99 1.61
CA THR A 317 -6.10 27.81 2.20
C THR A 317 -5.00 27.53 1.17
N LEU A 318 -5.32 26.85 0.08
CA LEU A 318 -4.37 26.48 -0.94
C LEU A 318 -3.95 27.72 -1.75
N THR A 319 -2.65 28.03 -1.68
CA THR A 319 -2.05 29.18 -2.37
C THR A 319 -1.24 28.76 -3.60
N ASN A 320 -0.73 27.53 -3.60
CA ASN A 320 0.10 26.98 -4.68
C ASN A 320 -0.45 25.64 -5.14
N LEU A 321 -0.69 25.52 -6.44
CA LEU A 321 -1.12 24.30 -7.08
C LEU A 321 -0.33 24.06 -8.37
N ASP A 322 0.37 22.93 -8.44
CA ASP A 322 1.02 22.47 -9.67
C ASP A 322 0.24 21.30 -10.27
N LEU A 323 -0.22 21.49 -11.51
CA LEU A 323 -0.92 20.50 -12.33
C LEU A 323 -0.16 20.23 -13.64
N SER A 324 1.09 20.66 -13.75
CA SER A 324 1.89 20.55 -14.96
C SER A 324 2.14 19.09 -15.35
N GLY A 325 2.37 18.79 -16.62
CA GLY A 325 2.71 17.43 -17.07
C GLY A 325 1.58 16.40 -16.88
N ASN A 326 0.32 16.82 -16.95
CA ASN A 326 -0.85 15.96 -16.87
C ASN A 326 -1.53 15.81 -18.25
N ARG A 327 -2.76 15.27 -18.29
CA ARG A 327 -3.56 15.06 -19.51
C ARG A 327 -4.77 16.00 -19.56
N ILE A 328 -4.56 17.25 -19.12
CA ILE A 328 -5.60 18.29 -19.10
C ILE A 328 -5.68 18.91 -20.51
N SER A 329 -6.86 18.89 -21.12
CA SER A 329 -7.14 19.53 -22.39
C SER A 329 -7.81 20.89 -22.19
N ASP A 330 -8.26 21.52 -23.27
CA ASP A 330 -9.06 22.74 -23.22
C ASP A 330 -10.29 22.61 -22.31
N ALA A 331 -10.93 21.43 -22.26
CA ALA A 331 -12.11 21.22 -21.43
C ALA A 331 -11.79 21.33 -19.92
N GLY A 332 -10.74 20.66 -19.45
CA GLY A 332 -10.29 20.78 -18.06
C GLY A 332 -9.76 22.18 -17.74
N ALA A 333 -9.07 22.83 -18.69
CA ALA A 333 -8.64 24.22 -18.55
C ALA A 333 -9.82 25.19 -18.40
N THR A 334 -10.92 25.00 -19.14
CA THR A 334 -12.15 25.78 -18.96
C THR A 334 -12.71 25.64 -17.54
N CYS A 335 -12.78 24.42 -17.00
CA CYS A 335 -13.26 24.21 -15.62
C CYS A 335 -12.36 24.89 -14.58
N ILE A 336 -11.04 24.81 -14.76
CA ILE A 336 -10.06 25.51 -13.91
C ILE A 336 -10.22 27.03 -14.02
N ALA A 337 -10.42 27.56 -15.23
CA ALA A 337 -10.67 28.98 -15.46
C ALA A 337 -11.90 29.48 -14.68
N GLU A 338 -13.00 28.73 -14.71
CA GLU A 338 -14.19 29.06 -13.91
C GLU A 338 -13.92 29.06 -12.40
N ALA A 339 -13.08 28.15 -11.92
CA ALA A 339 -12.70 28.10 -10.52
C ALA A 339 -11.86 29.31 -10.10
N ILE A 340 -10.88 29.69 -10.94
CA ILE A 340 -10.02 30.87 -10.72
C ILE A 340 -10.86 32.15 -10.66
N LYS A 341 -11.90 32.31 -11.49
CA LYS A 341 -12.76 33.51 -11.48
C LYS A 341 -13.33 33.84 -10.08
N VAL A 342 -13.61 32.82 -9.28
CA VAL A 342 -14.25 32.97 -7.96
C VAL A 342 -13.30 32.73 -6.78
N ASN A 343 -12.23 31.96 -6.98
CA ASN A 343 -11.25 31.71 -5.93
C ASN A 343 -10.48 32.99 -5.57
N LYS A 344 -10.27 33.22 -4.27
CA LYS A 344 -9.61 34.41 -3.72
C LYS A 344 -8.39 34.08 -2.85
N THR A 345 -7.81 32.89 -3.05
CA THR A 345 -6.72 32.39 -2.20
C THR A 345 -5.53 31.91 -3.02
N LEU A 346 -5.77 31.24 -4.14
CA LEU A 346 -4.73 30.71 -5.01
C LEU A 346 -3.94 31.88 -5.62
N THR A 347 -2.62 31.84 -5.42
CA THR A 347 -1.66 32.84 -5.91
C THR A 347 -0.77 32.27 -7.02
N ASN A 348 -0.55 30.96 -7.04
CA ASN A 348 0.32 30.28 -8.00
C ASN A 348 -0.39 29.06 -8.60
N LEU A 349 -0.41 28.99 -9.92
CA LEU A 349 -0.96 27.87 -10.68
C LEU A 349 -0.03 27.52 -11.84
N ASP A 350 0.41 26.27 -11.90
CA ASP A 350 1.16 25.74 -13.04
C ASP A 350 0.33 24.71 -13.80
N LEU A 351 0.18 24.94 -15.11
CA LEU A 351 -0.54 24.10 -16.06
C LEU A 351 0.33 23.70 -17.26
N ARG A 352 1.65 23.96 -17.22
CA ARG A 352 2.58 23.64 -18.32
C ARG A 352 2.54 22.16 -18.68
N TYR A 353 2.99 21.84 -19.89
CA TYR A 353 3.11 20.46 -20.36
C TYR A 353 1.79 19.66 -20.26
N ASN A 354 0.65 20.34 -20.44
CA ASN A 354 -0.65 19.73 -20.63
C ASN A 354 -1.08 19.82 -22.12
N GLY A 355 -2.26 19.29 -22.45
CA GLY A 355 -2.86 19.35 -23.78
C GLY A 355 -3.69 20.63 -24.01
N ILE A 356 -3.30 21.76 -23.43
CA ILE A 356 -4.03 23.03 -23.52
C ILE A 356 -3.65 23.75 -24.82
N SER A 357 -4.63 24.05 -25.65
CA SER A 357 -4.47 24.80 -26.89
C SER A 357 -4.71 26.31 -26.67
N ALA A 358 -4.66 27.09 -27.75
CA ALA A 358 -5.04 28.50 -27.72
C ALA A 358 -6.48 28.73 -27.19
N ALA A 359 -7.38 27.77 -27.38
CA ALA A 359 -8.76 27.88 -26.89
C ALA A 359 -8.81 27.83 -25.34
N GLY A 360 -8.20 26.82 -24.73
CA GLY A 360 -8.13 26.72 -23.26
C GLY A 360 -7.33 27.85 -22.64
N ALA A 361 -6.22 28.27 -23.27
CA ALA A 361 -5.45 29.43 -22.84
C ALA A 361 -6.29 30.73 -22.86
N THR A 362 -7.18 30.89 -23.85
CA THR A 362 -8.11 32.02 -23.91
C THR A 362 -9.08 32.01 -22.73
N CYS A 363 -9.63 30.85 -22.35
CA CYS A 363 -10.49 30.73 -21.17
C CYS A 363 -9.78 31.15 -19.88
N ILE A 364 -8.53 30.71 -19.70
CA ILE A 364 -7.71 31.10 -18.54
C ILE A 364 -7.41 32.60 -18.57
N ALA A 365 -7.06 33.16 -19.74
CA ALA A 365 -6.80 34.58 -19.92
C ALA A 365 -8.03 35.45 -19.56
N GLU A 366 -9.25 34.99 -19.86
CA GLU A 366 -10.47 35.66 -19.42
C GLU A 366 -10.69 35.57 -17.91
N ALA A 367 -10.33 34.46 -17.28
CA ALA A 367 -10.45 34.29 -15.84
C ALA A 367 -9.51 35.23 -15.06
N ILE A 368 -8.27 35.39 -15.52
CA ILE A 368 -7.29 36.26 -14.83
C ILE A 368 -7.59 37.76 -14.99
N LYS A 369 -8.40 38.19 -15.97
CA LYS A 369 -8.87 39.58 -16.06
C LYS A 369 -9.68 39.97 -14.82
N VAL A 370 -10.49 39.04 -14.30
CA VAL A 370 -11.37 39.25 -13.15
C VAL A 370 -10.75 38.79 -11.83
N ASN A 371 -9.93 37.75 -11.85
CA ASN A 371 -9.19 37.31 -10.65
C ASN A 371 -8.11 38.34 -10.28
N LYS A 372 -7.97 38.63 -8.98
CA LYS A 372 -7.00 39.61 -8.45
C LYS A 372 -6.00 38.99 -7.46
N THR A 373 -6.03 37.68 -7.29
CA THR A 373 -5.23 36.96 -6.29
C THR A 373 -4.13 36.13 -6.92
N LEU A 374 -4.36 35.59 -8.12
CA LEU A 374 -3.38 34.84 -8.88
C LEU A 374 -2.28 35.79 -9.36
N THR A 375 -1.05 35.56 -8.88
CA THR A 375 0.12 36.38 -9.20
C THR A 375 1.05 35.68 -10.18
N ASN A 376 1.11 34.36 -10.14
CA ASN A 376 1.91 33.55 -11.07
C ASN A 376 1.05 32.49 -11.73
N LEU A 377 1.14 32.44 -13.06
CA LEU A 377 0.44 31.48 -13.91
C LEU A 377 1.41 31.02 -14.99
N ASP A 378 1.65 29.71 -15.03
CA ASP A 378 2.43 29.05 -16.06
C ASP A 378 1.49 28.16 -16.91
N LEU A 379 1.53 28.28 -18.24
CA LEU A 379 0.65 27.59 -19.20
C LEU A 379 1.44 26.83 -20.26
#